data_AF-A0ABC9T8D3-F1
#
_entry.id   AF-A0ABC9T8D3-F1
#
_cell.length_a   1.000
_cell.length_b   1.000
_cell.length_c   1.000
_cell.angle_alpha   90.00
_cell.angle_beta   90.00
_cell.angle_gamma   90.00
#
_symmetry.space_group_name_H-M   'P 1'
#
loop_
_entity.id
_entity.type
_entity.pdbx_description
1 polymer ?
#
loop_
_entity_poly.entity_id
_entity_poly.type
_entity_poly.pdbx_seq_one_letter_code
_entity_poly.pdbx_strand_id
1 'polypeptide(L)'
;DADSHRLIALLGDRFNRTIKNFFIAHYSLAERTRVQTVTMDMNAAYQTIIHEVFPKAQVVIDRFHIIQLAARALDQVRVQALKQLDDKHSRPYKIMKTNWRLFHQTAPDAKHKQFLFGLNEYVTQQEAIDIALDTEPKLKQTYETYLALHDALMVKKHPAELANLLATYEPNGT
;
A
#
# COMPACT_ATOMS: atom_id res chain seq x y z
N ASP A 1 -11.49 19.29 -3.71
CA ASP A 1 -10.66 20.37 -3.18
C ASP A 1 -9.84 19.77 -2.05
N ALA A 2 -8.53 19.99 -2.08
CA ALA A 2 -7.63 19.34 -1.12
C ALA A 2 -7.87 19.85 0.32
N ASP A 3 -8.30 21.10 0.45
CA ASP A 3 -8.50 21.77 1.74
C ASP A 3 -9.91 21.56 2.28
N SER A 4 -10.94 21.69 1.44
CA SER A 4 -12.35 21.54 1.85
C SER A 4 -12.91 20.13 1.66
N HIS A 5 -12.11 19.17 1.18
CA HIS A 5 -12.51 17.80 0.85
C HIS A 5 -13.73 17.69 -0.10
N ARG A 6 -14.09 18.79 -0.78
CA ARG A 6 -15.24 18.82 -1.67
C ARG A 6 -14.96 18.07 -2.96
N LEU A 7 -15.86 17.19 -3.37
CA LEU A 7 -15.81 16.58 -4.70
C LEU A 7 -15.87 17.69 -5.77
N ILE A 8 -14.88 17.72 -6.68
CA ILE A 8 -14.82 18.72 -7.75
C ILE A 8 -15.62 18.26 -8.97
N ALA A 9 -15.40 17.02 -9.39
CA ALA A 9 -16.08 16.43 -10.53
C ALA A 9 -16.10 14.91 -10.39
N LEU A 10 -17.21 14.30 -10.82
CA LEU A 10 -17.33 12.87 -11.04
C LEU A 10 -17.64 12.67 -12.53
N LEU A 11 -16.77 11.95 -13.23
CA LEU A 11 -16.96 11.63 -14.64
C LEU A 11 -17.73 10.32 -14.78
N GLY A 12 -18.52 10.19 -15.85
CA GLY A 12 -19.37 9.01 -16.09
C GLY A 12 -18.59 7.73 -16.41
N ASP A 13 -17.33 7.85 -16.81
CA ASP A 13 -16.43 6.73 -17.07
C ASP A 13 -14.96 7.11 -16.82
N ARG A 14 -14.09 6.10 -16.94
CA ARG A 14 -12.64 6.19 -16.72
C ARG A 14 -11.83 6.20 -18.01
N PHE A 15 -12.46 6.36 -19.17
CA PHE A 15 -11.76 6.32 -20.45
C PHE A 15 -10.96 7.59 -20.68
N ASN A 16 -9.77 7.41 -21.24
CA ASN A 16 -8.86 8.51 -21.57
C ASN A 16 -9.51 9.62 -22.39
N ARG A 17 -10.37 9.26 -23.37
CA ARG A 17 -11.11 10.21 -24.18
C ARG A 17 -12.02 11.10 -23.34
N THR A 18 -12.77 10.51 -22.41
CA THR A 18 -13.72 11.25 -21.55
C THR A 18 -12.98 12.20 -20.62
N ILE A 19 -11.90 11.74 -19.99
CA ILE A 19 -11.06 12.56 -19.10
C ILE A 19 -10.41 13.72 -19.88
N LYS A 20 -9.79 13.42 -21.03
CA LYS A 20 -9.15 14.43 -21.89
C LYS A 20 -10.16 15.50 -22.33
N ASN A 21 -11.31 15.06 -22.85
CA ASN A 21 -12.34 15.99 -23.34
C ASN A 21 -12.89 16.86 -22.22
N PHE A 22 -13.08 16.30 -21.01
CA PHE A 22 -13.52 17.07 -19.85
C PHE A 22 -12.57 18.25 -19.59
N PHE A 23 -11.27 17.99 -19.45
CA PHE A 23 -10.33 19.06 -19.13
C PHE A 23 -10.13 20.06 -20.27
N ILE A 24 -10.11 19.61 -21.53
CA ILE A 24 -9.98 20.50 -22.69
C ILE A 24 -11.20 21.42 -22.85
N ALA A 25 -12.41 20.89 -22.59
CA ALA A 25 -13.64 21.66 -22.73
C ALA A 25 -13.86 22.68 -21.60
N HIS A 26 -13.38 22.39 -20.38
CA HIS A 26 -13.64 23.23 -19.21
C HIS A 26 -12.50 24.19 -18.84
N TYR A 27 -11.28 23.94 -19.32
CA TYR A 27 -10.11 24.74 -18.97
C TYR A 27 -9.29 25.13 -20.21
N SER A 28 -8.99 26.42 -20.31
CA SER A 28 -8.13 26.97 -21.37
C SER A 28 -6.74 26.36 -21.34
N LEU A 29 -6.04 26.40 -22.47
CA LEU A 29 -4.64 25.95 -22.53
C LEU A 29 -3.75 26.74 -21.55
N ALA A 30 -4.02 28.04 -21.36
CA ALA A 30 -3.29 28.88 -20.42
C ALA A 30 -3.46 28.40 -18.98
N GLU A 31 -4.66 27.97 -18.57
CA GLU A 31 -4.91 27.37 -17.26
C GLU A 31 -4.23 26.02 -17.11
N ARG A 32 -4.40 25.13 -18.09
CA ARG A 32 -3.81 23.79 -18.06
C ARG A 32 -2.28 23.81 -18.04
N THR A 33 -1.66 24.79 -18.68
CA THR A 33 -0.21 24.98 -18.68
C THR A 33 0.33 25.46 -17.32
N ARG A 34 -0.52 26.03 -16.45
CA ARG A 34 -0.14 26.44 -15.10
C ARG A 34 -0.17 25.29 -14.09
N VAL A 35 -0.72 24.13 -14.45
CA VAL A 35 -0.71 22.94 -13.58
C VAL A 35 0.74 22.46 -13.41
N GLN A 36 1.19 22.41 -12.17
CA GLN A 36 2.57 22.03 -11.82
C GLN A 36 2.74 20.53 -11.63
N THR A 37 1.77 19.88 -11.01
CA THR A 37 1.83 18.46 -10.66
C THR A 37 0.50 17.78 -10.89
N VAL A 38 0.54 16.54 -11.35
CA VAL A 38 -0.62 15.64 -11.43
C VAL A 38 -0.29 14.39 -10.61
N THR A 39 -1.01 14.20 -9.51
CA THR A 39 -0.92 12.97 -8.71
C THR A 39 -1.90 11.94 -9.25
N MET A 40 -1.43 10.73 -9.54
CA MET A 40 -2.24 9.70 -10.18
C MET A 40 -1.83 8.28 -9.79
N ASP A 41 -2.70 7.33 -10.14
CA ASP A 41 -2.41 5.89 -10.08
C ASP A 41 -1.29 5.50 -11.06
N MET A 42 -0.65 4.35 -10.82
CA MET A 42 0.40 3.74 -11.64
C MET A 42 -0.11 3.18 -12.98
N ASN A 43 -1.36 3.43 -13.34
CA ASN A 43 -1.91 2.98 -14.61
C ASN A 43 -1.31 3.79 -15.78
N ALA A 44 -0.46 3.11 -16.56
CA ALA A 44 0.22 3.67 -17.73
C ALA A 44 -0.75 4.28 -18.77
N ALA A 45 -1.99 3.81 -18.84
CA ALA A 45 -2.97 4.36 -19.77
C ALA A 45 -3.23 5.85 -19.50
N TYR A 46 -3.29 6.28 -18.25
CA TYR A 46 -3.51 7.69 -17.92
C TYR A 46 -2.27 8.54 -18.21
N GLN A 47 -1.07 8.00 -18.02
CA GLN A 47 0.18 8.74 -18.23
C GLN A 47 0.28 9.24 -19.68
N THR A 48 -0.23 8.48 -20.64
CA THR A 48 -0.20 8.86 -22.06
C THR A 48 -0.97 10.15 -22.36
N ILE A 49 -2.05 10.44 -21.63
CA ILE A 49 -2.87 11.65 -21.88
C ILE A 49 -2.50 12.84 -21.02
N ILE A 50 -1.73 12.65 -19.93
CA ILE A 50 -1.44 13.76 -19.00
C ILE A 50 -0.72 14.90 -19.70
N HIS A 51 0.29 14.64 -20.53
CA HIS A 51 1.02 15.72 -21.20
C HIS A 51 0.23 16.36 -22.35
N GLU A 52 -0.79 15.67 -22.90
CA GLU A 52 -1.71 16.29 -23.86
C GLU A 52 -2.65 17.28 -23.16
N VAL A 53 -3.09 16.95 -21.94
CA VAL A 53 -3.99 17.78 -21.14
C VAL A 53 -3.24 18.87 -20.38
N PHE A 54 -2.15 18.52 -19.72
CA PHE A 54 -1.32 19.36 -18.84
C PHE A 54 0.16 19.32 -19.28
N PRO A 55 0.54 20.10 -20.30
CA PRO A 55 1.84 19.94 -20.98
C PRO A 55 3.07 20.11 -20.09
N LYS A 56 2.97 20.93 -19.04
CA LYS A 56 4.10 21.25 -18.14
C LYS A 56 4.04 20.55 -16.79
N ALA A 57 3.01 19.74 -16.54
CA ALA A 57 2.84 19.11 -15.25
C ALA A 57 3.83 17.95 -15.04
N GLN A 58 4.37 17.84 -13.84
CA GLN A 58 5.09 16.67 -13.38
C GLN A 58 4.10 15.59 -12.93
N VAL A 59 4.30 14.36 -13.40
CA VAL A 59 3.50 13.21 -12.95
C VAL A 59 4.07 12.68 -11.64
N VAL A 60 3.21 12.60 -10.62
CA VAL A 60 3.54 12.06 -9.30
C VAL A 60 2.69 10.81 -9.06
N ILE A 61 3.32 9.70 -8.70
CA ILE A 61 2.58 8.49 -8.31
C ILE A 61 2.01 8.65 -6.91
N ASP A 62 0.74 8.35 -6.75
CA ASP A 62 0.11 8.32 -5.44
C ASP A 62 0.71 7.20 -4.56
N ARG A 63 1.21 7.59 -3.39
CA ARG A 63 1.86 6.71 -2.42
C ARG A 63 0.90 5.65 -1.88
N PHE A 64 -0.39 5.95 -1.84
CA PHE A 64 -1.41 4.98 -1.41
C PHE A 64 -1.37 3.72 -2.27
N HIS A 65 -1.23 3.86 -3.59
CA HIS A 65 -1.17 2.71 -4.49
C HIS A 65 0.11 1.89 -4.30
N ILE A 66 1.23 2.54 -3.95
CA ILE A 66 2.50 1.85 -3.62
C ILE A 66 2.33 1.01 -2.36
N ILE A 67 1.79 1.59 -1.29
CA ILE A 67 1.51 0.87 -0.04
C ILE A 67 0.51 -0.24 -0.25
N GLN A 68 -0.51 -0.02 -1.08
CA GLN A 68 -1.48 -1.05 -1.43
C GLN A 68 -0.84 -2.23 -2.17
N LEU A 69 0.11 -1.99 -3.07
CA LEU A 69 0.87 -3.06 -3.73
C LEU A 69 1.74 -3.83 -2.73
N ALA A 70 2.43 -3.13 -1.82
CA ALA A 70 3.25 -3.76 -0.79
C ALA A 70 2.40 -4.64 0.16
N ALA A 71 1.24 -4.14 0.59
CA ALA A 71 0.28 -4.88 1.40
C ALA A 71 -0.21 -6.17 0.69
N ARG A 72 -0.51 -6.08 -0.61
CA ARG A 72 -0.89 -7.26 -1.41
C ARG A 72 0.25 -8.28 -1.52
N ALA A 73 1.49 -7.83 -1.69
CA ALA A 73 2.65 -8.71 -1.74
C ALA A 73 2.84 -9.44 -0.40
N LEU A 74 2.71 -8.73 0.72
CA LEU A 74 2.71 -9.33 2.06
C LEU A 74 1.61 -10.39 2.21
N ASP A 75 0.39 -10.09 1.77
CA ASP A 75 -0.72 -11.05 1.80
C ASP A 75 -0.46 -12.29 0.93
N GLN A 76 0.18 -12.14 -0.23
CA GLN A 76 0.55 -13.26 -1.08
C GLN A 76 1.54 -14.19 -0.38
N VAL A 77 2.60 -13.64 0.22
CA VAL A 77 3.60 -14.43 0.98
C VAL A 77 2.95 -15.08 2.19
N ARG A 78 2.10 -14.38 2.94
CA ARG A 78 1.34 -14.93 4.07
C ARG A 78 0.45 -16.10 3.65
N VAL A 79 -0.25 -15.99 2.53
CA VAL A 79 -1.12 -17.09 2.02
C VAL A 79 -0.27 -18.27 1.53
N GLN A 80 0.90 -18.03 0.95
CA GLN A 80 1.84 -19.10 0.59
C GLN A 80 2.33 -19.84 1.83
N ALA A 81 2.80 -19.12 2.86
CA ALA A 81 3.18 -19.67 4.16
C ALA A 81 2.03 -20.47 4.80
N LEU A 82 0.82 -19.90 4.84
CA LEU A 82 -0.37 -20.60 5.37
C LEU A 82 -0.65 -21.93 4.66
N LYS A 83 -0.39 -22.03 3.35
CA LYS A 83 -0.60 -23.25 2.58
C LYS A 83 0.45 -24.33 2.83
N GLN A 84 1.62 -23.97 3.37
CA GLN A 84 2.69 -24.90 3.73
C GLN A 84 2.46 -25.52 5.12
N LEU A 85 1.57 -24.94 5.93
CA LEU A 85 1.20 -25.47 7.24
C LEU A 85 0.14 -26.57 7.10
N ASP A 86 0.55 -27.81 7.37
CA ASP A 86 -0.35 -28.98 7.37
C ASP A 86 -1.35 -28.95 8.53
N ASP A 87 -0.89 -28.53 9.73
CA ASP A 87 -1.74 -28.45 10.92
C ASP A 87 -2.59 -27.18 10.94
N LYS A 88 -3.87 -27.35 10.58
CA LYS A 88 -4.90 -26.30 10.57
C LYS A 88 -5.33 -25.84 11.98
N HIS A 89 -4.93 -26.55 13.02
CA HIS A 89 -5.23 -26.20 14.41
C HIS A 89 -4.07 -25.48 15.11
N SER A 90 -2.90 -25.46 14.48
CA SER A 90 -1.72 -24.76 14.98
C SER A 90 -1.98 -23.26 15.20
N ARG A 91 -1.32 -22.69 16.20
CA ARG A 91 -1.35 -21.25 16.50
C ARG A 91 -0.95 -20.41 15.27
N PRO A 92 0.19 -20.65 14.59
CA PRO A 92 0.57 -19.87 13.40
C PRO A 92 -0.47 -19.93 12.28
N TYR A 93 -1.07 -21.10 12.02
CA TYR A 93 -2.14 -21.23 11.02
C TYR A 93 -3.34 -20.33 11.36
N LYS A 94 -3.83 -20.38 12.60
CA LYS A 94 -4.97 -19.58 13.07
C LYS A 94 -4.69 -18.07 12.99
N ILE A 95 -3.47 -17.65 13.33
CA ILE A 95 -3.06 -16.25 13.23
C ILE A 95 -3.03 -15.81 11.76
N MET A 96 -2.31 -16.55 10.90
CA MET A 96 -2.17 -16.22 9.48
C MET A 96 -3.49 -16.30 8.71
N LYS A 97 -4.47 -17.08 9.17
CA LYS A 97 -5.80 -17.22 8.54
C LYS A 97 -6.85 -16.27 9.10
N THR A 98 -7.07 -16.29 10.41
CA THR A 98 -8.20 -15.60 11.05
C THR A 98 -7.82 -14.18 11.47
N ASN A 99 -6.62 -14.01 12.03
CA ASN A 99 -6.13 -12.73 12.56
C ASN A 99 -5.19 -12.02 11.58
N TRP A 100 -5.30 -12.31 10.28
CA TRP A 100 -4.39 -11.80 9.25
C TRP A 100 -4.32 -10.26 9.16
N ARG A 101 -5.37 -9.56 9.63
CA ARG A 101 -5.38 -8.09 9.63
C ARG A 101 -4.34 -7.48 10.56
N LEU A 102 -3.85 -8.24 11.54
CA LEU A 102 -2.78 -7.79 12.45
C LEU A 102 -1.49 -7.47 11.66
N PHE A 103 -1.21 -8.17 10.56
CA PHE A 103 -0.04 -7.89 9.71
C PHE A 103 -0.12 -6.56 8.94
N HIS A 104 -1.26 -5.86 8.98
CA HIS A 104 -1.41 -4.54 8.36
C HIS A 104 -1.46 -3.41 9.40
N GLN A 105 -1.21 -3.72 10.67
CA GLN A 105 -1.08 -2.73 11.73
C GLN A 105 0.37 -2.27 11.81
N THR A 106 0.57 -0.95 11.83
CA THR A 106 1.88 -0.30 11.87
C THR A 106 2.46 -0.22 13.28
N ALA A 107 1.59 -0.26 14.29
CA ALA A 107 1.95 -0.24 15.70
C ALA A 107 1.04 -1.22 16.47
N PRO A 108 1.24 -2.54 16.29
CA PRO A 108 0.47 -3.53 17.03
C PRO A 108 0.70 -3.37 18.55
N ASP A 109 -0.37 -3.48 19.33
CA ASP A 109 -0.31 -3.36 20.78
C ASP A 109 0.50 -4.53 21.38
N ALA A 110 1.62 -4.18 22.01
CA ALA A 110 2.50 -5.10 22.72
C ALA A 110 2.27 -5.12 24.24
N LYS A 111 1.39 -4.27 24.78
CA LYS A 111 1.20 -4.07 26.22
C LYS A 111 -0.07 -4.73 26.74
N HIS A 112 -1.18 -4.61 26.01
CA HIS A 112 -2.48 -5.09 26.49
C HIS A 112 -2.86 -6.41 25.83
N LYS A 113 -3.09 -7.44 26.67
CA LYS A 113 -3.62 -8.73 26.21
C LYS A 113 -5.09 -8.59 25.90
N GLN A 114 -5.50 -9.15 24.76
CA GLN A 114 -6.90 -9.21 24.36
C GLN A 114 -7.22 -10.63 23.87
N PHE A 115 -8.49 -11.01 23.96
CA PHE A 115 -8.93 -12.29 23.45
C PHE A 115 -8.94 -12.26 21.92
N LEU A 116 -8.10 -13.07 21.27
CA LEU A 116 -8.07 -13.19 19.81
C LEU A 116 -8.95 -14.36 19.35
N PHE A 117 -10.07 -14.03 18.69
CA PHE A 117 -10.94 -15.02 18.08
C PHE A 117 -10.21 -15.86 17.03
N GLY A 118 -10.48 -17.17 17.01
CA GLY A 118 -9.81 -18.13 16.13
C GLY A 118 -8.53 -18.72 16.72
N LEU A 119 -7.71 -17.91 17.43
CA LEU A 119 -6.67 -18.43 18.31
C LEU A 119 -7.28 -18.98 19.61
N ASN A 120 -8.31 -18.28 20.11
CA ASN A 120 -9.05 -18.55 21.34
C ASN A 120 -8.17 -18.42 22.61
N GLU A 121 -7.27 -17.44 22.60
CA GLU A 121 -6.33 -17.16 23.69
C GLU A 121 -6.28 -15.65 23.97
N TYR A 122 -5.90 -15.29 25.20
CA TYR A 122 -5.55 -13.92 25.56
C TYR A 122 -4.06 -13.67 25.28
N VAL A 123 -3.78 -12.89 24.25
CA VAL A 123 -2.42 -12.51 23.82
C VAL A 123 -2.40 -11.06 23.39
N THR A 124 -1.23 -10.45 23.35
CA THR A 124 -1.06 -9.12 22.73
C THR A 124 -1.07 -9.27 21.19
N GLN A 125 -1.25 -8.15 20.47
CA GLN A 125 -1.19 -8.18 19.00
C GLN A 125 0.22 -8.50 18.53
N GLN A 126 1.23 -7.97 19.22
CA GLN A 126 2.63 -8.26 18.93
C GLN A 126 2.96 -9.74 19.16
N GLU A 127 2.57 -10.32 20.31
CA GLU A 127 2.77 -11.75 20.60
C GLU A 127 2.15 -12.64 19.50
N ALA A 128 0.96 -12.29 19.01
CA ALA A 128 0.30 -13.03 17.94
C ALA A 128 1.07 -12.94 16.62
N ILE A 129 1.54 -11.75 16.23
CA ILE A 129 2.36 -11.55 15.03
C ILE A 129 3.66 -12.36 15.15
N ASP A 130 4.36 -12.25 16.28
CA ASP A 130 5.65 -12.91 16.53
C ASP A 130 5.56 -14.43 16.36
N ILE A 131 4.50 -15.07 16.91
CA ILE A 131 4.25 -16.51 16.74
C ILE A 131 4.24 -16.91 15.26
N ALA A 132 3.59 -16.11 14.40
CA ALA A 132 3.52 -16.41 12.98
C ALA A 132 4.83 -16.11 12.25
N LEU A 133 5.50 -14.99 12.58
CA LEU A 133 6.75 -14.59 11.93
C LEU A 133 7.93 -15.49 12.29
N ASP A 134 8.00 -15.97 13.52
CA ASP A 134 9.05 -16.88 13.98
C ASP A 134 8.92 -18.28 13.38
N THR A 135 7.72 -18.64 12.88
CA THR A 135 7.51 -19.90 12.15
C THR A 135 7.98 -19.81 10.70
N GLU A 136 7.91 -18.63 10.07
CA GLU A 136 8.08 -18.45 8.63
C GLU A 136 9.04 -17.29 8.30
N PRO A 137 10.36 -17.57 8.15
CA PRO A 137 11.38 -16.52 7.97
C PRO A 137 11.13 -15.62 6.75
N LYS A 138 10.62 -16.18 5.65
CA LYS A 138 10.30 -15.40 4.44
C LYS A 138 9.16 -14.42 4.70
N LEU A 139 8.16 -14.81 5.50
CA LEU A 139 7.07 -13.92 5.89
C LEU A 139 7.58 -12.81 6.81
N LYS A 140 8.47 -13.12 7.76
CA LYS A 140 9.12 -12.14 8.65
C LYS A 140 9.83 -11.04 7.88
N GLN A 141 10.72 -11.43 6.97
CA GLN A 141 11.46 -10.47 6.14
C GLN A 141 10.52 -9.61 5.26
N THR A 142 9.48 -10.23 4.70
CA THR A 142 8.48 -9.51 3.88
C THR A 142 7.69 -8.50 4.73
N TYR A 143 7.31 -8.88 5.95
CA TYR A 143 6.60 -8.02 6.90
C TYR A 143 7.46 -6.82 7.33
N GLU A 144 8.72 -7.05 7.69
CA GLU A 144 9.66 -5.99 8.05
C GLU A 144 9.89 -5.01 6.89
N THR A 145 10.03 -5.53 5.66
CA THR A 145 10.15 -4.70 4.45
C THR A 145 8.89 -3.86 4.21
N TYR A 146 7.71 -4.45 4.40
CA TYR A 146 6.43 -3.74 4.29
C TYR A 146 6.32 -2.60 5.30
N LEU A 147 6.66 -2.84 6.58
CA LEU A 147 6.64 -1.80 7.61
C LEU A 147 7.63 -0.68 7.30
N ALA A 148 8.85 -1.01 6.87
CA ALA A 148 9.85 0.00 6.50
C ALA A 148 9.39 0.86 5.31
N LEU A 149 8.77 0.25 4.29
CA LEU A 149 8.16 0.99 3.17
C LEU A 149 7.00 1.88 3.64
N HIS A 150 6.13 1.34 4.49
CA HIS A 150 5.02 2.09 5.06
C HIS A 150 5.51 3.33 5.83
N ASP A 151 6.49 3.17 6.71
CA ASP A 151 7.02 4.25 7.53
C ASP A 151 7.71 5.32 6.68
N ALA A 152 8.53 4.92 5.70
CA ALA A 152 9.21 5.85 4.81
C ALA A 152 8.21 6.71 4.00
N LEU A 153 7.14 6.11 3.50
CA LEU A 153 6.17 6.76 2.61
C LEU A 153 5.08 7.56 3.34
N MET A 154 4.57 7.02 4.46
CA MET A 154 3.36 7.51 5.12
C MET A 154 3.63 8.28 6.41
N VAL A 155 4.57 7.80 7.25
CA VAL A 155 4.79 8.35 8.60
C VAL A 155 5.84 9.46 8.55
N LYS A 156 7.02 9.14 8.05
CA LYS A 156 8.17 10.03 8.05
C LYS A 156 8.16 10.99 6.87
N LYS A 157 7.61 10.56 5.72
CA LYS A 157 7.66 11.33 4.45
C LYS A 157 9.10 11.73 4.06
N HIS A 158 10.11 10.97 4.50
CA HIS A 158 11.52 11.28 4.29
C HIS A 158 12.03 10.60 3.00
N PRO A 159 12.30 11.34 1.93
CA PRO A 159 12.71 10.76 0.64
C PRO A 159 14.07 10.04 0.72
N ALA A 160 14.95 10.43 1.65
CA ALA A 160 16.24 9.78 1.85
C ALA A 160 16.12 8.35 2.39
N GLU A 161 15.17 8.09 3.30
CA GLU A 161 14.95 6.73 3.82
C GLU A 161 14.38 5.82 2.74
N LEU A 162 13.43 6.31 1.95
CA LEU A 162 12.92 5.58 0.80
C LEU A 162 14.03 5.30 -0.23
N ALA A 163 14.84 6.30 -0.56
CA ALA A 163 15.96 6.14 -1.48
C ALA A 163 16.97 5.11 -0.99
N ASN A 164 17.29 5.12 0.31
CA ASN A 164 18.17 4.13 0.91
C ASN A 164 17.56 2.72 0.84
N LEU A 165 16.28 2.58 1.22
CA LEU A 165 15.58 1.30 1.15
C LEU A 165 15.55 0.74 -0.27
N LEU A 166 15.34 1.59 -1.28
CA LEU A 166 15.39 1.19 -2.68
C LEU A 166 16.81 0.81 -3.14
N ALA A 167 17.84 1.51 -2.65
CA ALA A 167 19.24 1.24 -3.00
C ALA A 167 19.80 -0.03 -2.35
N THR A 168 19.31 -0.39 -1.16
CA THR A 168 19.76 -1.56 -0.39
C THR A 168 18.80 -2.74 -0.49
N TYR A 169 17.75 -2.66 -1.30
CA TYR A 169 16.79 -3.75 -1.45
C TYR A 169 17.41 -4.91 -2.23
N GLU A 170 17.52 -6.06 -1.58
CA GLU A 170 17.90 -7.31 -2.22
C GLU A 170 16.65 -8.15 -2.54
N PRO A 171 16.39 -8.50 -3.82
CA PRO A 171 15.25 -9.32 -4.19
C PRO A 171 15.36 -10.72 -3.57
N ASN A 172 14.33 -11.16 -2.85
CA ASN A 172 14.29 -12.48 -2.20
C ASN A 172 13.90 -13.65 -3.16
N GLY A 173 14.27 -13.54 -4.44
CA GLY A 173 14.06 -14.55 -5.48
C GLY A 173 13.17 -14.10 -6.65
N THR A 174 13.47 -14.68 -7.82
CA THR A 174 12.75 -14.57 -9.11
C THR A 174 11.53 -15.48 -9.19
#